data_AF-A0A7Y0LYV4-F1
#
_entry.id   AF-A0A7Y0LYV4-F1
#
_cell.length_a   1.000
_cell.length_b   1.000
_cell.length_c   1.000
_cell.angle_alpha   90.00
_cell.angle_beta   90.00
_cell.angle_gamma   90.00
#
_symmetry.space_group_name_H-M   'P 1'
#
loop_
_entity.id
_entity.type
_entity.pdbx_description
1 polymer ?
#
loop_
_entity_poly.entity_id
_entity_poly.type
_entity_poly.pdbx_seq_one_letter_code
_entity_poly.pdbx_strand_id
1 'polypeptide(L)'
;MVTPLGRTFKVRVKRHSEGDRISSYTTPSDVEFWGGAVLSFDGLEEVPLAAGYRWEAATGDVGAPVISYREGKENVIWAVEVDAGQADAAAPLRYTPIAPPGLPKIDLAASRRDAESGTR
;
A
#
# COMPACT_ATOMS: atom_id res chain seq x y z
N MET A 1 6.53 16.84 -25.81
CA MET A 1 5.91 17.21 -24.51
C MET A 1 4.89 16.13 -24.23
N VAL A 2 5.12 15.24 -23.25
CA VAL A 2 4.18 14.16 -22.92
C VAL A 2 3.18 14.74 -21.93
N THR A 3 1.94 14.97 -22.36
CA THR A 3 0.85 15.33 -21.46
C THR A 3 0.49 14.08 -20.65
N PRO A 4 0.58 14.06 -19.32
CA PRO A 4 0.07 12.95 -18.55
C PRO A 4 -1.47 12.99 -18.64
N LEU A 5 -2.03 12.21 -19.58
CA LEU A 5 -3.43 11.85 -19.64
C LEU A 5 -3.59 10.58 -18.82
N GLY A 6 -3.59 10.65 -17.49
CA GLY A 6 -3.36 9.43 -16.72
C GLY A 6 -3.92 9.42 -15.33
N ARG A 7 -4.98 8.62 -15.16
CA ARG A 7 -5.34 8.04 -13.87
C ARG A 7 -4.10 7.43 -13.23
N THR A 8 -3.84 7.76 -11.97
CA THR A 8 -2.75 7.18 -11.20
C THR A 8 -3.27 6.01 -10.38
N PHE A 9 -2.76 4.81 -10.66
CA PHE A 9 -3.09 3.63 -9.86
C PHE A 9 -2.13 3.52 -8.68
N LYS A 10 -2.67 3.53 -7.47
CA LYS A 10 -1.91 3.27 -6.23
C LYS A 10 -2.20 1.86 -5.77
N VAL A 11 -1.17 1.03 -5.63
CA VAL A 11 -1.33 -0.39 -5.30
C VAL A 11 -0.79 -0.67 -3.91
N ARG A 12 -1.54 -1.46 -3.13
CA ARG A 12 -1.04 -2.12 -1.92
C ARG A 12 -1.07 -3.63 -2.07
N VAL A 13 -0.03 -4.29 -1.61
CA VAL A 13 0.02 -5.76 -1.56
C VAL A 13 -0.63 -6.26 -0.27
N LYS A 14 -1.61 -7.16 -0.39
CA LYS A 14 -2.44 -7.68 0.69
C LYS A 14 -2.70 -9.17 0.50
N ARG A 15 -3.07 -9.85 1.59
CA ARG A 15 -3.67 -11.19 1.51
C ARG A 15 -5.16 -11.02 1.33
N HIS A 16 -5.72 -11.78 0.39
CA HIS A 16 -7.15 -11.83 0.13
C HIS A 16 -7.71 -13.10 0.75
N SER A 17 -8.83 -13.01 1.47
CA SER A 17 -9.56 -14.22 1.84
C SER A 17 -10.20 -14.87 0.61
N GLU A 18 -10.78 -16.07 0.76
CA GLU A 18 -11.56 -16.71 -0.30
C GLU A 18 -12.69 -15.83 -0.86
N GLY A 19 -13.22 -14.90 -0.05
CA GLY A 19 -14.22 -13.91 -0.46
C GLY A 19 -13.64 -12.55 -0.87
N ASP A 20 -12.35 -12.50 -1.22
CA ASP A 20 -11.60 -11.31 -1.66
C ASP A 20 -11.57 -10.14 -0.65
N ARG A 21 -11.87 -10.43 0.62
CA ARG A 21 -11.71 -9.45 1.70
C ARG A 21 -10.25 -9.31 2.06
N ILE A 22 -9.88 -8.10 2.47
CA ILE A 22 -8.54 -7.79 2.99
C ILE A 22 -8.68 -7.37 4.45
N SER A 23 -7.72 -7.78 5.27
CA SER A 23 -7.65 -7.33 6.66
C SER A 23 -6.28 -6.70 6.94
N SER A 24 -6.29 -5.62 7.71
CA SER A 24 -5.11 -4.91 8.19
C SER A 24 -5.48 -4.15 9.45
N TYR A 25 -4.48 -3.85 10.27
CA TYR A 25 -4.68 -2.95 11.39
C TYR A 25 -5.06 -1.55 10.88
N THR A 26 -6.07 -0.93 11.50
CA THR A 26 -6.56 0.40 11.13
C THR A 26 -5.56 1.47 11.59
N THR A 27 -4.63 1.82 10.72
CA THR A 27 -3.71 2.96 10.91
C THR A 27 -4.23 4.20 10.19
N PRO A 28 -3.76 5.41 10.52
CA PRO A 28 -4.08 6.61 9.74
C PRO A 28 -3.83 6.43 8.23
N SER A 29 -2.72 5.79 7.84
CA SER A 29 -2.40 5.50 6.44
C SER A 29 -3.27 4.38 5.82
N ASP A 30 -3.90 3.52 6.62
CA ASP A 30 -4.90 2.55 6.15
C ASP A 30 -6.20 3.28 5.83
N VAL A 31 -6.64 4.16 6.73
CA VAL A 31 -7.82 5.01 6.54
C VAL A 31 -7.64 5.97 5.36
N GLU A 32 -6.48 6.62 5.24
CA GLU A 32 -6.20 7.54 4.12
C GLU A 32 -6.24 6.81 2.77
N PHE A 33 -5.63 5.62 2.68
CA PHE A 33 -5.55 4.88 1.43
C PHE A 33 -6.90 4.31 0.99
N TRP A 34 -7.68 3.76 1.94
CA TRP A 34 -8.95 3.10 1.61
C TRP A 34 -10.15 4.02 1.72
N GLY A 35 -10.15 4.94 2.69
CA GLY A 35 -11.25 5.86 2.97
C GLY A 35 -11.19 7.17 2.20
N GLY A 36 -10.11 7.41 1.45
CA GLY A 36 -9.97 8.59 0.61
C GLY A 36 -10.99 8.58 -0.52
N ALA A 37 -11.95 9.51 -0.45
CA ALA A 37 -12.72 9.93 -1.62
C ALA A 37 -11.71 10.16 -2.75
N VAL A 38 -11.89 9.43 -3.87
CA VAL A 38 -11.12 9.67 -5.09
C VAL A 38 -11.17 11.17 -5.32
N LEU A 39 -10.02 11.86 -5.18
CA LEU A 39 -9.93 13.26 -5.58
C LEU A 39 -10.03 13.23 -7.11
N SER A 40 -11.26 13.22 -7.60
CA SER A 40 -11.63 13.06 -8.99
C SER A 40 -11.54 14.40 -9.69
N PHE A 41 -10.35 15.00 -9.65
CA PHE A 41 -10.01 16.04 -10.61
C PHE A 41 -9.69 15.34 -11.92
N ASP A 42 -10.32 15.79 -13.00
CA ASP A 42 -10.13 15.24 -14.35
C ASP A 42 -8.63 15.24 -14.71
N GLY A 43 -8.09 14.05 -14.97
CA GLY A 43 -6.66 13.84 -15.27
C GLY A 43 -5.73 13.72 -14.06
N LEU A 44 -6.25 13.74 -12.82
CA LEU A 44 -5.51 13.53 -11.58
C LEU A 44 -6.17 12.46 -10.68
N GLU A 45 -6.98 11.58 -11.25
CA GLU A 45 -7.68 10.57 -10.47
C GLU A 45 -6.70 9.57 -9.87
N GLU A 46 -6.77 9.39 -8.56
CA GLU A 46 -6.04 8.33 -7.87
C GLU A 46 -6.96 7.15 -7.60
N VAL A 47 -6.60 5.98 -8.14
CA VAL A 47 -7.37 4.75 -7.99
C VAL A 47 -6.62 3.78 -7.07
N PRO A 48 -7.11 3.53 -5.85
CA PRO A 48 -6.52 2.55 -4.96
C PRO A 48 -6.86 1.12 -5.40
N LEU A 49 -5.85 0.26 -5.49
CA LEU A 49 -5.97 -1.16 -5.80
C LEU A 49 -5.31 -2.01 -4.69
N ALA A 50 -5.86 -3.20 -4.47
CA ALA A 50 -5.20 -4.26 -3.71
C ALA A 50 -4.72 -5.35 -4.67
N ALA A 51 -3.42 -5.63 -4.64
CA ALA A 51 -2.81 -6.78 -5.30
C ALA A 51 -2.37 -7.82 -4.27
N GLY A 52 -2.15 -9.07 -4.67
CA GLY A 52 -1.63 -10.09 -3.78
C GLY A 52 -2.00 -11.49 -4.22
N TYR A 53 -2.34 -12.34 -3.25
CA TYR A 53 -2.80 -13.71 -3.46
C TYR A 53 -3.99 -14.00 -2.57
N ARG A 54 -4.83 -14.93 -3.02
CA ARG A 54 -5.81 -15.59 -2.15
C ARG A 54 -5.06 -16.43 -1.12
N TRP A 55 -5.45 -16.28 0.13
CA TRP A 55 -4.84 -16.94 1.27
C TRP A 55 -5.92 -17.74 1.98
N GLU A 56 -5.72 -19.05 2.10
CA GLU A 56 -6.60 -19.84 2.93
C GLU A 56 -6.14 -19.78 4.39
N ALA A 57 -7.00 -19.30 5.28
CA ALA A 57 -6.67 -19.09 6.67
C ALA A 57 -6.55 -20.40 7.46
N ALA A 58 -7.33 -21.45 7.15
CA ALA A 58 -7.31 -22.69 7.90
C ALA A 58 -6.09 -23.56 7.57
N THR A 59 -5.66 -23.56 6.30
CA THR A 59 -4.50 -24.37 5.85
C THR A 59 -3.21 -23.56 5.74
N GLY A 60 -3.31 -22.24 5.56
CA GLY A 60 -2.16 -21.37 5.26
C GLY A 60 -1.71 -21.45 3.81
N ASP A 61 -2.53 -22.02 2.93
CA ASP A 61 -2.19 -22.19 1.53
C ASP A 61 -2.25 -20.85 0.77
N VAL A 62 -1.29 -20.69 -0.14
CA VAL A 62 -1.23 -19.57 -1.07
C VAL A 62 -1.92 -19.99 -2.37
N GLY A 63 -3.06 -19.37 -2.66
CA GLY A 63 -3.83 -19.56 -3.87
C GLY A 63 -3.43 -18.62 -5.01
N ALA A 64 -4.38 -18.38 -5.92
CA ALA A 64 -4.15 -17.58 -7.12
C ALA A 64 -3.73 -16.13 -6.80
N PRO A 65 -2.80 -15.55 -7.59
CA PRO A 65 -2.52 -14.13 -7.52
C PRO A 65 -3.74 -13.32 -7.99
N VAL A 66 -4.03 -12.20 -7.33
CA VAL A 66 -5.25 -11.43 -7.56
C VAL A 66 -4.97 -9.93 -7.52
N ILE A 67 -5.67 -9.18 -8.37
CA ILE A 67 -5.80 -7.72 -8.30
C ILE A 67 -7.27 -7.38 -8.10
N SER A 68 -7.55 -6.44 -7.21
CA SER A 68 -8.93 -6.06 -6.84
C SER A 68 -9.07 -4.55 -6.72
N TYR A 69 -10.24 -4.06 -7.13
CA TYR A 69 -10.70 -2.69 -6.93
C TYR A 69 -11.87 -2.66 -5.94
N ARG A 70 -11.87 -1.60 -5.13
CA ARG A 70 -12.63 -1.55 -3.88
C ARG A 70 -13.01 -0.10 -3.58
N GLU A 71 -14.22 0.13 -3.10
CA GLU A 71 -14.67 1.43 -2.60
C GLU A 71 -14.66 1.40 -1.07
N GLY A 72 -13.60 1.91 -0.46
CA GLY A 72 -13.38 1.64 0.96
C GLY A 72 -12.72 0.28 1.19
N LYS A 73 -12.43 -0.01 2.47
CA LYS A 73 -11.69 -1.23 2.87
C LYS A 73 -12.52 -2.51 2.86
N GLU A 74 -13.84 -2.45 2.85
CA GLU A 74 -14.68 -3.65 2.99
C GLU A 74 -15.54 -3.96 1.74
N ASN A 75 -15.77 -2.97 0.88
CA ASN A 75 -16.59 -3.14 -0.33
C ASN A 75 -15.70 -3.38 -1.54
N VAL A 76 -15.56 -4.64 -1.95
CA VAL A 76 -14.84 -5.01 -3.17
C VAL A 76 -15.80 -5.00 -4.36
N ILE A 77 -15.44 -4.23 -5.39
CA ILE A 77 -16.24 -4.03 -6.60
C ILE A 77 -15.92 -5.12 -7.63
N TRP A 78 -14.63 -5.42 -7.80
CA TRP A 78 -14.17 -6.54 -8.62
C TRP A 78 -12.83 -7.06 -8.13
N ALA A 79 -12.57 -8.33 -8.44
CA ALA A 79 -11.30 -9.02 -8.24
C ALA A 79 -11.03 -9.90 -9.47
N VAL A 80 -9.78 -9.87 -9.95
CA VAL A 80 -9.34 -10.58 -11.15
C VAL A 80 -8.12 -11.40 -10.80
N GLU A 81 -8.16 -12.69 -11.11
CA GLU A 81 -6.99 -13.56 -11.00
C GLU A 81 -5.97 -13.22 -12.09
N VAL A 82 -4.70 -13.17 -11.73
CA VAL A 82 -3.62 -12.82 -12.66
C VAL A 82 -2.99 -14.10 -13.20
N ASP A 83 -3.30 -14.43 -14.46
CA ASP A 83 -2.65 -15.55 -15.12
C ASP A 83 -1.30 -15.13 -15.71
N ALA A 84 -0.21 -15.63 -15.14
CA ALA A 84 1.15 -15.38 -15.63
C ALA A 84 1.41 -16.02 -17.01
N GLY A 85 0.63 -17.03 -17.40
CA GLY A 85 0.75 -17.74 -18.68
C GLY A 85 0.10 -17.03 -19.86
N GLN A 86 -0.73 -16.00 -19.63
CA GLN A 86 -1.43 -15.23 -20.67
C GLN A 86 -0.88 -13.81 -20.88
N ALA A 87 0.33 -13.51 -20.40
CA ALA A 87 0.92 -12.19 -20.57
C ALA A 87 1.36 -11.93 -22.03
N ASP A 88 0.51 -11.31 -22.83
CA ASP A 88 0.85 -10.87 -24.21
C ASP A 88 1.84 -9.68 -24.24
N ALA A 89 2.01 -8.95 -23.13
CA ALA A 89 2.95 -7.84 -23.03
C ALA A 89 3.39 -7.59 -21.57
N ALA A 90 4.69 -7.71 -21.30
CA ALA A 90 5.28 -7.29 -20.04
C ALA A 90 5.50 -5.76 -20.05
N ALA A 91 4.64 -5.01 -19.35
CA ALA A 91 4.91 -3.60 -19.08
C ALA A 91 5.97 -3.49 -17.94
N PRO A 92 6.98 -2.62 -18.06
CA PRO A 92 8.00 -2.47 -17.01
C PRO A 92 7.38 -1.84 -15.76
N LEU A 93 7.41 -2.57 -14.64
CA LEU A 93 7.09 -2.04 -13.32
C LEU A 93 8.18 -1.05 -12.89
N ARG A 94 7.83 0.23 -12.73
CA ARG A 94 8.72 1.23 -12.13
C ARG A 94 8.69 1.08 -10.61
N TYR A 95 9.72 0.43 -10.06
CA TYR A 95 9.98 0.38 -8.62
C TYR A 95 10.81 1.59 -8.20
N THR A 96 10.30 2.39 -7.27
CA THR A 96 11.08 3.40 -6.56
C THR A 96 11.49 2.82 -5.21
N PRO A 97 12.79 2.65 -4.92
CA PRO A 97 13.23 2.17 -3.62
C PRO A 97 12.70 3.05 -2.50
N ILE A 98 12.11 2.43 -1.48
CA ILE A 98 11.81 3.12 -0.22
C ILE A 98 13.16 3.37 0.45
N ALA A 99 13.63 4.62 0.41
CA ALA A 99 14.80 5.01 1.19
C ALA A 99 14.44 4.78 2.67
N PRO A 100 15.18 3.93 3.41
CA PRO A 100 14.94 3.80 4.84
C PRO A 100 15.08 5.18 5.47
N PRO A 101 14.12 5.65 6.28
CA PRO A 101 14.30 6.88 7.01
C PRO A 101 15.60 6.74 7.81
N GLY A 102 16.50 7.73 7.69
CA GLY A 102 17.73 7.72 8.46
C GLY A 102 17.39 7.53 9.93
N LEU A 103 18.05 6.57 10.58
CA LEU A 103 17.85 6.32 12.01
C LEU A 103 18.00 7.66 12.75
N PRO A 104 17.08 8.00 13.67
CA PRO A 104 17.22 9.21 14.46
C PRO A 104 18.56 9.16 15.20
N LYS A 105 19.40 10.16 14.96
CA LYS A 105 20.67 10.30 15.67
C LYS A 105 20.35 10.90 17.04
N ILE A 106 20.30 10.05 18.06
CA ILE A 106 20.20 10.51 19.45
C ILE A 106 21.60 10.94 19.90
N ASP A 107 21.79 12.24 20.14
CA ASP A 107 23.03 12.76 20.75
C ASP A 107 22.97 12.58 22.28
N LEU A 108 23.53 11.48 22.76
CA LEU A 108 23.60 11.16 24.20
C LEU A 108 24.52 12.13 24.98
N ALA A 109 25.41 12.85 24.31
CA ALA A 109 26.28 13.84 24.95
C ALA A 109 25.55 15.16 25.22
N ALA A 110 24.52 15.49 24.44
CA ALA A 110 23.59 16.57 24.76
C ALA A 110 22.80 16.25 26.04
N SER A 111 22.30 15.02 26.19
CA SER A 111 21.51 14.60 27.36
C SER A 111 22.27 14.60 28.69
N ARG A 112 23.61 14.48 28.69
CA ARG A 112 24.43 14.52 29.92
C ARG A 112 24.70 15.94 30.42
N ARG A 113 24.69 16.95 29.55
CA ARG A 113 25.03 18.35 29.93
C ARG A 113 23.93 19.03 30.74
N ASP A 114 22.69 18.59 30.58
CA ASP A 114 21.54 19.13 31.32
C ASP A 114 21.43 18.58 32.76
N ALA A 115 22.04 17.42 33.04
CA ALA A 115 22.01 16.79 34.36
C ALA A 115 22.99 17.42 35.38
N GLU A 116 24.06 18.04 34.89
CA GLU A 116 25.12 18.63 35.75
C GLU A 116 24.89 20.11 36.09
N SER A 117 23.96 20.80 35.42
CA SER A 117 23.60 22.20 35.74
C SER A 117 22.52 22.34 36.82
N GLY A 118 22.04 21.22 37.39
CA GLY A 118 20.95 21.18 38.38
C GLY A 118 21.40 20.91 39.81
N THR A 119 22.58 21.37 40.24
CA THR A 119 22.95 21.37 41.67
C THR A 119 23.46 22.75 42.07
N ARG A 120 22.56 23.54 42.65
CA ARG A 120 22.86 24.65 43.57
C ARG A 120 21.94 24.53 44.76
#